data_AF-A0A7K7URP9-F1
#
_entry.id   AF-A0A7K7URP9-F1
#
_cell.length_a   1.000
_cell.length_b   1.000
_cell.length_c   1.000
_cell.angle_alpha   90.00
_cell.angle_beta   90.00
_cell.angle_gamma   90.00
#
_symmetry.space_group_name_H-M   'P 1'
#
loop_
_entity.id
_entity.type
_entity.pdbx_description
1 polymer ?
#
loop_
_entity_poly.entity_id
_entity_poly.type
_entity_poly.pdbx_seq_one_letter_code
_entity_poly.pdbx_strand_id
1 'polypeptide(L)'
;QNLLAEKVEQLMEWSSRRSVIRMNGDKFRRFVKAPPRNYSVIVMFTALQPQRQCSVCRQANEEYQVLANSWRYSSAFSNKLFFTIVDYDEGADVFQQLNMNSAPTFMHFPPKGKPKRADTFDLQRIGFAAEQLAKWIADRTDVHIRVFRPPNYSGTIALALLVSLVGGLLYLRRNNLEFIYNKTGWAMAAL
;
A
#
# COMPACT_ATOMS: atom_id res chain seq x y z
N GLN A 1 -14.84 -13.53 29.73
CA GLN A 1 -14.95 -12.69 28.52
C GLN A 1 -14.47 -13.50 27.31
N ASN A 2 -15.16 -13.44 26.17
CA ASN A 2 -14.83 -14.24 24.99
C ASN A 2 -13.57 -13.70 24.31
N LEU A 3 -12.42 -14.38 24.50
CA LEU A 3 -11.11 -14.03 23.93
C LEU A 3 -11.15 -13.68 22.43
N LEU A 4 -12.00 -14.35 21.65
CA LEU A 4 -12.19 -14.07 20.23
C LEU A 4 -12.71 -12.64 20.00
N ALA A 5 -13.72 -12.22 20.75
CA ALA A 5 -14.34 -10.91 20.61
C ALA A 5 -13.33 -9.81 20.94
N GLU A 6 -12.55 -9.99 22.02
CA GLU A 6 -11.50 -9.05 22.42
C GLU A 6 -10.43 -8.88 21.32
N LYS A 7 -10.01 -9.99 20.68
CA LYS A 7 -9.05 -9.93 19.57
C LYS A 7 -9.60 -9.17 18.36
N VAL A 8 -10.87 -9.40 18.02
CA VAL A 8 -11.53 -8.71 16.90
C VAL A 8 -11.69 -7.23 17.21
N GLU A 9 -12.10 -6.88 18.42
CA GLU A 9 -12.25 -5.50 18.87
C GLU A 9 -10.92 -4.73 18.80
N GLN A 10 -9.83 -5.33 19.29
CA GLN A 10 -8.48 -4.73 19.19
C GLN A 10 -8.03 -4.53 17.73
N LEU A 11 -8.27 -5.52 16.86
CA LEU A 11 -7.96 -5.38 15.42
C LEU A 11 -8.80 -4.29 14.76
N MET A 12 -10.08 -4.19 15.11
CA MET A 12 -10.97 -3.14 14.63
C MET A 12 -10.50 -1.76 15.09
N GLU A 13 -10.13 -1.62 16.36
CA GLU A 13 -9.59 -0.37 16.91
C GLU A 13 -8.31 0.05 16.18
N TRP A 14 -7.36 -0.86 15.97
CA TRP A 14 -6.14 -0.53 15.23
C TRP A 14 -6.41 -0.23 13.77
N SER A 15 -7.30 -1.00 13.14
CA SER A 15 -7.72 -0.77 11.76
C SER A 15 -8.38 0.60 11.59
N SER A 16 -9.05 1.11 12.62
CA SER A 16 -9.67 2.45 12.63
C SER A 16 -8.63 3.58 12.61
N ARG A 17 -7.42 3.35 13.13
CA ARG A 17 -6.33 4.33 13.15
C ARG A 17 -5.43 4.22 11.91
N ARG A 18 -5.21 3.00 11.39
CA ARG A 18 -4.36 2.73 10.22
C ARG A 18 -4.96 1.59 9.41
N SER A 19 -5.00 1.73 8.09
CA SER A 19 -5.49 0.69 7.18
C SER A 19 -4.62 -0.58 7.19
N VAL A 20 -3.31 -0.43 7.42
CA VAL A 20 -2.36 -1.56 7.57
C VAL A 20 -1.82 -1.58 9.01
N ILE A 21 -2.03 -2.70 9.69
CA ILE A 21 -1.59 -2.90 11.08
C ILE A 21 -0.16 -3.43 11.10
N ARG A 22 0.75 -2.69 11.74
CA ARG A 22 2.15 -3.10 11.92
C ARG A 22 2.29 -4.11 13.05
N MET A 23 2.89 -5.25 12.75
CA MET A 23 3.05 -6.38 13.65
C MET A 23 4.53 -6.72 13.87
N ASN A 24 4.89 -6.94 15.12
CA ASN A 24 6.10 -7.63 15.52
C ASN A 24 5.82 -9.14 15.69
N GLY A 25 6.84 -9.92 16.10
CA GLY A 25 6.69 -11.36 16.34
C GLY A 25 5.55 -11.73 17.31
N ASP A 26 5.41 -11.00 18.41
CA ASP A 26 4.37 -11.28 19.41
C ASP A 26 2.95 -11.00 18.90
N LYS A 27 2.74 -9.86 18.24
CA LYS A 27 1.46 -9.52 17.62
C LYS A 27 1.11 -10.54 16.52
N PHE A 28 2.09 -10.92 15.71
CA PHE A 28 1.88 -11.95 14.69
C PHE A 28 1.44 -13.28 15.32
N ARG A 29 2.14 -13.74 16.36
CA ARG A 29 1.74 -14.95 17.08
C ARG A 29 0.33 -14.85 17.66
N ARG A 30 -0.01 -13.74 18.33
CA ARG A 30 -1.30 -13.55 19.00
C ARG A 30 -2.48 -13.41 18.03
N PHE A 31 -2.36 -12.57 17.00
CA PHE A 31 -3.47 -12.23 16.12
C PHE A 31 -3.52 -13.06 14.82
N VAL A 32 -2.38 -13.58 14.34
CA VAL A 32 -2.30 -14.29 13.05
C VAL A 32 -2.12 -15.79 13.21
N LYS A 33 -1.42 -16.27 14.26
CA LYS A 33 -1.17 -17.72 14.45
C LYS A 33 -2.07 -18.35 15.49
N ALA A 34 -2.26 -17.71 16.64
CA ALA A 34 -3.00 -18.29 17.77
C ALA A 34 -4.51 -18.36 17.50
N PRO A 35 -5.17 -19.51 17.78
CA PRO A 35 -6.62 -19.58 17.86
C PRO A 35 -7.12 -18.83 19.13
N PRO A 36 -8.41 -18.48 19.21
CA PRO A 36 -9.44 -18.58 18.17
C PRO A 36 -9.34 -17.44 17.14
N ARG A 37 -9.81 -17.68 15.91
CA ARG A 37 -9.98 -16.68 14.84
C ARG A 37 -11.25 -16.97 14.02
N ASN A 38 -11.94 -15.90 13.64
CA ASN A 38 -13.07 -15.90 12.69
C ASN A 38 -12.87 -14.88 11.56
N TYR A 39 -11.64 -14.41 11.38
CA TYR A 39 -11.22 -13.45 10.38
C TYR A 39 -10.02 -13.98 9.60
N SER A 40 -9.92 -13.54 8.36
CA SER A 40 -8.77 -13.69 7.49
C SER A 40 -7.80 -12.53 7.72
N VAL A 41 -6.50 -12.83 7.64
CA VAL A 41 -5.45 -11.82 7.73
C VAL A 41 -4.59 -11.89 6.47
N ILE A 42 -4.46 -10.76 5.78
CA ILE A 42 -3.49 -10.59 4.70
C ILE A 42 -2.26 -9.96 5.31
N VAL A 43 -1.11 -10.61 5.14
CA VAL A 43 0.17 -10.20 5.72
C VAL A 43 1.14 -9.89 4.60
N MET A 44 1.69 -8.68 4.61
CA MET A 44 2.86 -8.35 3.81
C MET A 44 4.12 -8.49 4.66
N PHE A 45 4.98 -9.43 4.30
CA PHE A 45 6.33 -9.56 4.83
C PHE A 45 7.25 -8.66 4.02
N THR A 46 7.97 -7.75 4.69
CA THR A 46 8.74 -6.70 4.03
C THR A 46 10.06 -6.40 4.74
N ALA A 47 10.88 -5.55 4.12
CA ALA A 47 12.09 -4.99 4.69
C ALA A 47 12.20 -3.51 4.27
N LEU A 48 11.43 -2.64 4.93
CA LEU A 48 11.31 -1.22 4.57
C LEU A 48 12.43 -0.35 5.14
N GLN A 49 13.17 -0.87 6.12
CA GLN A 49 14.21 -0.10 6.76
C GLN A 49 15.29 0.37 5.77
N PRO A 50 15.75 1.64 5.85
CA PRO A 50 16.68 2.20 4.87
C PRO A 50 17.97 1.41 4.70
N GLN A 51 18.49 0.80 5.77
CA GLN A 51 19.70 -0.02 5.74
C GLN A 51 19.58 -1.27 4.85
N ARG A 52 18.35 -1.73 4.57
CA ARG A 52 18.10 -2.91 3.73
C ARG A 52 18.06 -2.57 2.23
N GLN A 53 17.95 -1.29 1.88
CA GLN A 53 17.94 -0.78 0.49
C GLN A 53 16.95 -1.52 -0.45
N CYS A 54 15.86 -2.08 0.07
CA CYS A 54 14.89 -2.83 -0.73
C CYS A 54 13.93 -1.90 -1.48
N SER A 55 14.23 -1.60 -2.74
CA SER A 55 13.38 -0.76 -3.61
C SER A 55 12.02 -1.40 -3.91
N VAL A 56 12.02 -2.70 -4.21
CA VAL A 56 10.80 -3.48 -4.50
C VAL A 56 9.85 -3.48 -3.30
N CYS A 57 10.40 -3.59 -2.07
CA CYS A 57 9.61 -3.54 -0.84
C CYS A 57 8.86 -2.20 -0.69
N ARG A 58 9.48 -1.07 -1.07
CA ARG A 58 8.86 0.25 -1.00
C ARG A 58 7.71 0.38 -1.99
N GLN A 59 7.92 0.00 -3.25
CA GLN A 59 6.89 0.03 -4.28
C GLN A 59 5.73 -0.91 -3.96
N ALA A 60 6.02 -2.13 -3.53
CA ALA A 60 5.00 -3.08 -3.10
C ALA A 60 4.21 -2.58 -1.89
N ASN A 61 4.87 -1.88 -0.95
CA ASN A 61 4.18 -1.25 0.18
C ASN A 61 3.25 -0.12 -0.27
N GLU A 62 3.62 0.70 -1.25
CA GLU A 62 2.73 1.75 -1.80
C GLU A 62 1.44 1.14 -2.37
N GLU A 63 1.55 0.12 -3.23
CA GLU A 63 0.39 -0.58 -3.78
C GLU A 63 -0.44 -1.28 -2.70
N TYR A 64 0.22 -1.87 -1.69
CA TYR A 64 -0.46 -2.49 -0.56
C TYR A 64 -1.23 -1.49 0.31
N GLN A 65 -0.69 -0.27 0.50
CA GLN A 65 -1.39 0.81 1.20
C GLN A 65 -2.62 1.28 0.40
N VAL A 66 -2.51 1.43 -0.92
CA VAL A 66 -3.65 1.76 -1.79
C VAL A 66 -4.76 0.72 -1.65
N LEU A 67 -4.40 -0.57 -1.70
CA LEU A 67 -5.34 -1.68 -1.50
C LEU A 67 -6.03 -1.63 -0.13
N ALA A 68 -5.25 -1.51 0.95
CA ALA A 68 -5.78 -1.50 2.31
C ALA A 68 -6.66 -0.27 2.59
N ASN A 69 -6.31 0.90 2.04
CA ASN A 69 -7.15 2.09 2.11
C ASN A 69 -8.45 1.90 1.32
N SER A 70 -8.37 1.29 0.14
CA SER A 70 -9.55 0.98 -0.67
C SER A 70 -10.52 0.05 0.07
N TRP A 71 -9.99 -0.93 0.81
CA TRP A 71 -10.80 -1.80 1.68
C TRP A 71 -11.45 -1.01 2.82
N ARG A 72 -10.69 -0.17 3.52
CA ARG A 72 -11.17 0.63 4.64
C ARG A 72 -12.37 1.51 4.26
N TYR A 73 -12.36 2.10 3.06
CA TYR A 73 -13.43 2.96 2.58
C TYR A 73 -14.47 2.23 1.73
N SER A 74 -14.38 0.91 1.61
CA SER A 74 -15.34 0.11 0.85
C SER A 74 -16.65 -0.04 1.61
N SER A 75 -17.77 -0.02 0.89
CA SER A 75 -19.08 -0.40 1.45
C SER A 75 -19.14 -1.88 1.88
N ALA A 76 -18.24 -2.71 1.36
CA ALA A 76 -18.12 -4.12 1.73
C ALA A 76 -17.26 -4.35 2.99
N PHE A 77 -16.72 -3.28 3.59
CA PHE A 77 -15.85 -3.37 4.76
C PHE A 77 -16.48 -4.20 5.88
N SER A 78 -15.70 -5.11 6.47
CA SER A 78 -16.14 -5.97 7.57
C SER A 78 -14.99 -6.34 8.50
N ASN A 79 -15.33 -6.80 9.70
CA ASN A 79 -14.38 -7.30 10.69
C ASN A 79 -13.85 -8.73 10.40
N LYS A 80 -14.03 -9.21 9.16
CA LYS A 80 -13.60 -10.56 8.72
C LYS A 80 -12.31 -10.53 7.91
N LEU A 81 -11.80 -9.37 7.51
CA LEU A 81 -10.56 -9.24 6.74
C LEU A 81 -9.72 -8.08 7.25
N PHE A 82 -8.48 -8.37 7.62
CA PHE A 82 -7.53 -7.38 8.13
C PHE A 82 -6.23 -7.40 7.33
N PHE A 83 -5.66 -6.21 7.11
CA PHE A 83 -4.38 -6.02 6.44
C PHE A 83 -3.29 -5.72 7.45
N THR A 84 -2.20 -6.47 7.38
CA THR A 84 -1.08 -6.34 8.31
C THR A 84 0.25 -6.37 7.57
N ILE A 85 1.28 -5.91 8.27
CA ILE A 85 2.66 -5.86 7.77
C ILE A 85 3.60 -6.34 8.87
N VAL A 86 4.57 -7.17 8.49
CA VAL A 86 5.67 -7.60 9.36
C VAL A 86 6.97 -7.21 8.67
N ASP A 87 7.70 -6.29 9.28
CA ASP A 87 9.02 -5.89 8.82
C ASP A 87 10.08 -6.86 9.37
N TYR A 88 11.06 -7.24 8.56
CA TYR A 88 12.13 -8.15 8.95
C TYR A 88 12.86 -7.69 10.21
N ASP A 89 13.13 -6.38 10.35
CA ASP A 89 13.87 -5.88 11.51
C ASP A 89 13.01 -5.84 12.80
N GLU A 90 11.68 -5.99 12.70
CA GLU A 90 10.74 -6.07 13.85
C GLU A 90 10.25 -7.50 14.15
N GLY A 91 10.46 -8.44 13.24
CA GLY A 91 9.88 -9.78 13.28
C GLY A 91 10.75 -10.84 12.61
N ALA A 92 12.08 -10.74 12.75
CA ALA A 92 13.03 -11.68 12.15
C ALA A 92 12.74 -13.15 12.52
N ASP A 93 12.24 -13.38 13.74
CA ASP A 93 11.78 -14.68 14.24
C ASP A 93 10.60 -15.26 13.42
N VAL A 94 9.70 -14.39 12.93
CA VAL A 94 8.59 -14.79 12.06
C VAL A 94 9.10 -15.21 10.68
N PHE A 95 10.08 -14.49 10.13
CA PHE A 95 10.70 -14.84 8.85
C PHE A 95 11.39 -16.20 8.93
N GLN A 96 12.14 -16.45 10.00
CA GLN A 96 12.77 -17.74 10.28
C GLN A 96 11.72 -18.85 10.43
N GLN A 97 10.66 -18.62 11.21
CA GLN A 97 9.59 -19.60 11.44
C GLN A 97 8.87 -20.00 10.14
N LEU A 98 8.75 -19.09 9.18
CA LEU A 98 8.10 -19.31 7.89
C LEU A 98 9.10 -19.71 6.78
N ASN A 99 10.38 -19.87 7.12
CA ASN A 99 11.47 -20.16 6.18
C ASN A 99 11.52 -19.18 4.99
N MET A 100 11.31 -17.90 5.26
CA MET A 100 11.36 -16.83 4.27
C MET A 100 12.76 -16.22 4.23
N ASN A 101 13.38 -16.28 3.06
CA ASN A 101 14.72 -15.74 2.79
C ASN A 101 14.69 -14.43 1.98
N SER A 102 13.51 -13.97 1.56
CA SER A 102 13.34 -12.82 0.67
C SER A 102 12.08 -12.02 1.00
N ALA A 103 12.10 -10.75 0.60
CA ALA A 103 11.01 -9.81 0.74
C ALA A 103 10.87 -8.99 -0.56
N PRO A 104 9.67 -8.47 -0.89
CA PRO A 104 8.41 -8.65 -0.16
C PRO A 104 7.72 -9.99 -0.46
N THR A 105 6.92 -10.50 0.48
CA THR A 105 6.04 -11.67 0.27
C THR A 105 4.66 -11.38 0.82
N PHE A 106 3.60 -11.70 0.07
CA PHE A 106 2.22 -11.56 0.54
C PHE A 106 1.62 -12.93 0.84
N MET A 107 1.02 -13.08 2.02
CA MET A 107 0.37 -14.33 2.43
C MET A 107 -1.00 -14.07 3.05
N HIS A 108 -1.93 -14.98 2.77
CA HIS A 108 -3.24 -15.06 3.40
C HIS A 108 -3.22 -16.10 4.53
N PHE A 109 -3.63 -15.70 5.72
CA PHE A 109 -3.84 -16.60 6.84
C PHE A 109 -5.36 -16.80 7.05
N PRO A 110 -5.90 -17.97 6.72
CA PRO A 110 -7.33 -18.23 6.88
C PRO A 110 -7.72 -18.25 8.38
N PRO A 111 -9.01 -18.06 8.69
CA PRO A 111 -9.51 -18.10 10.07
C PRO A 111 -9.31 -19.48 10.71
N LYS A 112 -9.34 -20.55 9.92
CA LYS A 112 -9.16 -21.93 10.38
C LYS A 112 -8.11 -22.63 9.53
N GLY A 113 -7.30 -23.48 10.17
CA GLY A 113 -6.27 -24.28 9.53
C GLY A 113 -4.98 -23.50 9.23
N LYS A 114 -4.11 -24.15 8.45
CA LYS A 114 -2.84 -23.58 7.98
C LYS A 114 -3.02 -22.98 6.58
N PRO A 115 -2.23 -21.96 6.20
CA PRO A 115 -2.19 -21.47 4.82
C PRO A 115 -1.87 -22.60 3.83
N LYS A 116 -2.59 -22.63 2.71
CA LYS A 116 -2.34 -23.50 1.57
C LYS A 116 -1.32 -22.85 0.62
N ARG A 117 -0.84 -23.59 -0.37
CA ARG A 117 0.10 -23.06 -1.38
C ARG A 117 -0.42 -21.82 -2.12
N ALA A 118 -1.72 -21.80 -2.46
CA ALA A 118 -2.36 -20.66 -3.10
C ALA A 118 -2.60 -19.46 -2.16
N ASP A 119 -2.39 -19.63 -0.86
CA ASP A 119 -2.39 -18.53 0.11
C ASP A 119 -1.05 -17.78 0.17
N THR A 120 -0.06 -18.16 -0.64
CA THR A 120 1.11 -17.32 -0.92
C THR A 120 0.96 -16.72 -2.31
N PHE A 121 1.03 -15.39 -2.39
CA PHE A 121 0.89 -14.67 -3.65
C PHE A 121 2.14 -14.84 -4.52
N ASP A 122 1.93 -15.13 -5.81
CA ASP A 122 3.00 -15.31 -6.80
C ASP A 122 3.47 -13.97 -7.34
N LEU A 123 4.25 -13.26 -6.51
CA LEU A 123 4.78 -11.93 -6.80
C LEU A 123 5.61 -11.90 -8.10
N GLN A 124 6.44 -12.92 -8.32
CA GLN A 124 7.41 -12.95 -9.42
C GLN A 124 6.72 -13.05 -10.77
N ARG A 125 5.60 -13.78 -10.85
CA ARG A 125 4.86 -13.97 -12.10
C ARG A 125 3.81 -12.88 -12.35
N ILE A 126 3.16 -12.38 -11.30
CA ILE A 126 1.98 -11.49 -11.44
C ILE A 126 2.35 -10.02 -11.28
N GLY A 127 3.37 -9.71 -10.45
CA GLY A 127 3.64 -8.35 -9.99
C GLY A 127 2.75 -7.95 -8.80
N PHE A 128 2.99 -6.76 -8.23
CA PHE A 128 2.39 -6.30 -6.97
C PHE A 128 1.37 -5.16 -7.13
N ALA A 129 0.76 -5.02 -8.31
CA ALA A 129 -0.31 -4.04 -8.49
C ALA A 129 -1.48 -4.33 -7.53
N ALA A 130 -2.03 -3.27 -6.93
CA ALA A 130 -3.12 -3.36 -5.96
C ALA A 130 -4.32 -4.14 -6.51
N GLU A 131 -4.63 -4.00 -7.79
CA GLU A 131 -5.72 -4.70 -8.48
C GLU A 131 -5.48 -6.22 -8.55
N GLN A 132 -4.23 -6.64 -8.75
CA GLN A 132 -3.87 -8.07 -8.78
C GLN A 132 -3.91 -8.69 -7.38
N LEU A 133 -3.45 -7.95 -6.37
CA LEU A 133 -3.59 -8.35 -4.98
C LEU A 133 -5.07 -8.45 -4.57
N ALA A 134 -5.90 -7.49 -4.98
CA ALA A 134 -7.34 -7.52 -4.73
C ALA A 134 -8.00 -8.75 -5.37
N LYS A 135 -7.65 -9.08 -6.62
CA LYS A 135 -8.14 -10.27 -7.31
C LYS A 135 -7.75 -11.56 -6.59
N TRP A 136 -6.48 -11.68 -6.21
CA TRP A 136 -6.01 -12.83 -5.44
C TRP A 136 -6.73 -12.94 -4.09
N ILE A 137 -6.94 -11.84 -3.37
CA ILE A 137 -7.70 -11.85 -2.11
C ILE A 137 -9.14 -12.32 -2.33
N ALA A 138 -9.79 -11.89 -3.42
CA ALA A 138 -11.12 -12.37 -3.77
C ALA A 138 -11.12 -13.89 -4.00
N ASP A 139 -10.16 -14.41 -4.76
CA ASP A 139 -10.03 -15.86 -5.00
C ASP A 139 -9.78 -16.67 -3.71
N ARG A 140 -9.18 -16.06 -2.67
CA ARG A 140 -8.86 -16.73 -1.40
C ARG A 140 -9.92 -16.56 -0.31
N THR A 141 -10.65 -15.45 -0.32
CA THR A 141 -11.51 -15.02 0.80
C THR A 141 -12.95 -14.73 0.40
N ASP A 142 -13.26 -14.72 -0.90
CA ASP A 142 -14.53 -14.27 -1.49
C ASP A 142 -14.86 -12.78 -1.22
N VAL A 143 -13.89 -12.03 -0.66
CA VAL A 143 -14.01 -10.59 -0.42
C VAL A 143 -13.51 -9.81 -1.63
N HIS A 144 -14.43 -9.11 -2.29
CA HIS A 144 -14.14 -8.32 -3.48
C HIS A 144 -13.80 -6.87 -3.11
N ILE A 145 -12.55 -6.47 -3.33
CA ILE A 145 -12.07 -5.12 -3.03
C ILE A 145 -11.94 -4.34 -4.34
N ARG A 146 -12.68 -3.24 -4.46
CA ARG A 146 -12.52 -2.29 -5.56
C ARG A 146 -11.42 -1.30 -5.21
N VAL A 147 -10.32 -1.33 -5.96
CA VAL A 147 -9.17 -0.46 -5.73
C VAL A 147 -9.48 0.97 -6.20
N PHE A 148 -9.26 1.94 -5.33
CA PHE A 148 -9.37 3.36 -5.64
C PHE A 148 -8.01 4.04 -5.46
N ARG A 149 -7.42 4.49 -6.56
CA ARG A 149 -6.13 5.21 -6.54
C ARG A 149 -6.40 6.69 -6.21
N PRO A 150 -5.81 7.26 -5.15
CA PRO A 150 -5.99 8.68 -4.86
C PRO A 150 -5.45 9.52 -6.03
N PRO A 151 -6.17 10.58 -6.45
CA PRO A 151 -5.72 11.44 -7.53
C PRO A 151 -4.37 12.08 -7.19
N ASN A 152 -3.40 11.94 -8.09
CA ASN A 152 -2.08 12.55 -7.93
C ASN A 152 -2.14 14.03 -8.35
N TYR A 153 -2.16 14.93 -7.36
CA TYR A 153 -2.21 16.38 -7.58
C TYR A 153 -0.85 17.01 -7.92
N SER A 154 0.25 16.24 -7.92
CA SER A 154 1.58 16.80 -8.19
C SER A 154 1.65 17.48 -9.56
N GLY A 155 1.08 16.85 -10.59
CA GLY A 155 1.02 17.40 -11.94
C GLY A 155 0.18 18.69 -12.01
N THR A 156 -0.98 18.71 -11.35
CA THR A 156 -1.84 19.90 -11.31
C THR A 156 -1.19 21.06 -10.56
N ILE A 157 -0.49 20.79 -9.45
CA ILE A 157 0.21 21.81 -8.66
C ILE A 157 1.41 22.34 -9.46
N ALA A 158 2.19 21.46 -10.08
CA ALA A 158 3.32 21.87 -10.92
C ALA A 158 2.88 22.77 -12.08
N LEU A 159 1.77 22.40 -12.75
CA LEU A 159 1.18 23.21 -13.82
C LEU A 159 0.71 24.58 -13.29
N ALA A 160 0.00 24.61 -12.15
CA ALA A 160 -0.46 25.86 -11.55
C ALA A 160 0.69 26.79 -11.15
N LEU A 161 1.79 26.22 -10.63
CA LEU A 161 3.01 26.97 -10.32
C LEU A 161 3.67 27.53 -11.59
N LEU A 162 3.76 26.72 -12.65
CA LEU A 162 4.32 27.15 -13.94
C LEU A 162 3.51 28.32 -14.52
N VAL A 163 2.18 28.19 -14.56
CA VAL A 163 1.27 29.24 -15.05
C VAL A 163 1.39 30.51 -14.21
N SER A 164 1.45 30.39 -12.88
CA SER A 164 1.62 31.53 -11.98
C SER A 164 2.96 32.23 -12.18
N LEU A 165 4.04 31.47 -12.42
CA LEU A 165 5.38 32.01 -12.64
C LEU A 165 5.49 32.73 -14.00
N VAL A 166 4.93 32.12 -15.06
CA VAL A 166 4.83 32.76 -16.38
C VAL A 166 3.96 34.01 -16.32
N GLY A 167 2.79 33.94 -15.68
CA GLY A 167 1.90 35.08 -15.48
C GLY A 167 2.57 36.22 -14.69
N GLY A 168 3.30 35.88 -13.63
CA GLY A 168 4.08 36.84 -12.84
C GLY A 168 5.20 37.50 -13.65
N LEU A 169 5.95 36.73 -14.43
CA LEU A 169 6.97 37.27 -15.35
C LEU A 169 6.37 38.22 -16.38
N LEU A 170 5.26 37.84 -17.01
CA LEU A 170 4.54 38.67 -17.97
C LEU A 170 4.01 39.97 -17.34
N TYR A 171 3.52 39.90 -16.10
CA TYR A 171 3.07 41.07 -15.36
C TYR A 171 4.23 42.03 -15.02
N LEU A 172 5.35 41.50 -14.53
CA LEU A 172 6.54 42.31 -14.20
C LEU A 172 7.21 42.91 -15.46
N ARG A 173 7.20 42.19 -16.58
CA ARG A 173 7.73 42.64 -17.87
C ARG A 173 6.68 43.28 -18.79
N ARG A 174 5.52 43.67 -18.25
CA ARG A 174 4.40 44.23 -19.03
C ARG A 174 4.80 45.41 -19.92
N ASN A 175 5.79 46.20 -19.51
CA ASN A 175 6.26 47.38 -20.25
C ASN A 175 7.39 47.09 -21.26
N ASN A 176 7.94 45.87 -21.26
CA ASN A 176 9.07 45.45 -22.10
C ASN A 176 8.81 44.05 -22.68
N LEU A 177 7.72 43.94 -23.46
CA LEU A 177 7.26 42.69 -24.10
C LEU A 177 7.95 42.40 -25.43
N GLU A 178 9.03 43.12 -25.80
CA GLU A 178 9.74 42.92 -27.07
C GLU A 178 10.26 41.49 -27.24
N PHE A 179 10.60 40.81 -26.14
CA PHE A 179 11.01 39.40 -26.15
C PHE A 179 9.92 38.46 -26.70
N ILE A 180 8.63 38.74 -26.46
CA ILE A 180 7.51 37.91 -26.93
C ILE A 180 7.20 38.19 -28.41
N TYR A 181 7.41 39.42 -28.86
CA TYR A 181 7.24 39.80 -30.28
C TYR A 181 8.44 39.43 -31.15
N ASN A 182 9.56 38.99 -30.55
CA ASN A 182 10.75 38.63 -31.28
C ASN A 182 10.59 37.29 -32.02
N LYS A 183 10.39 37.37 -33.34
CA LYS A 183 10.20 36.21 -34.23
C LYS A 183 11.38 35.23 -34.24
N THR A 184 12.61 35.69 -33.99
CA THR A 184 13.78 34.80 -33.98
C THR A 184 13.84 33.92 -32.72
N GLY A 185 13.32 34.41 -31.58
CA GLY A 185 13.24 33.64 -30.34
C GLY A 185 12.26 32.47 -30.46
N TRP A 186 11.09 32.70 -31.06
CA TRP A 186 10.11 31.64 -31.33
C TRP A 186 10.60 30.62 -32.36
N ALA A 187 11.34 31.07 -33.39
CA ALA A 187 11.94 30.17 -34.37
C ALA A 187 12.98 29.22 -33.75
N MET A 188 13.77 29.69 -32.77
CA MET A 188 14.73 28.86 -32.02
C MET A 188 14.05 27.92 -31.02
N ALA A 189 12.94 28.33 -30.41
CA ALA A 189 12.20 27.49 -29.45
C ALA A 189 11.35 26.39 -30.12
N ALA A 190 11.05 26.53 -31.41
CA ALA A 190 10.25 25.58 -32.19
C ALA A 190 11.09 24.52 -32.93
N LEU A 191 12.42 24.63 -32.89
CA LEU A 191 13.38 23.71 -33.52
C LEU A 191 13.88 22.69 -32.48
#